data_AF-A0A834F207-F1
#
_entry.id   AF-A0A834F207-F1
#
_cell.length_a   1.000
_cell.length_b   1.000
_cell.length_c   1.000
_cell.angle_alpha   90.00
_cell.angle_beta   90.00
_cell.angle_gamma   90.00
#
_symmetry.space_group_name_H-M   'P 1'
#
loop_
_entity.id
_entity.type
_entity.pdbx_description
1 polymer ?
#
loop_
_entity_poly.entity_id
_entity_poly.type
_entity_poly.pdbx_seq_one_letter_code
_entity_poly.pdbx_strand_id
1 'polypeptide(L)'
;MDGVQPGNAGVAGIGGDAEGKYRALAYDTAVSTLLAVALYVVVKVSLDGFRQWRARISVLIVGSGPVGLTAALVAVRSGKVLKLTVLDERYRSALLCRPQQIALDPRSVKFLLGLGVDFDNMEGCWNNGHFFTRIGVFQEYLLSILEQKKQRVEVKVQLGTKFSEEYLRRIPHSSWPRVIVVADGSCGDSCSVLGISSDYSVESCHAYGANATIERLDQRQKCLAFSKWELIRHSDHTQTSSYGR
;
A
#
# COMPACT_ATOMS: atom_id res chain seq x y z
N MET A 1 0.06 -32.45 -95.95
CA MET A 1 0.33 -33.78 -95.37
C MET A 1 1.80 -33.84 -95.00
N ASP A 2 2.28 -32.92 -94.17
CA ASP A 2 2.03 -32.79 -92.71
C ASP A 2 2.87 -33.83 -91.97
N GLY A 3 3.81 -33.49 -91.09
CA GLY A 3 4.16 -32.17 -90.58
C GLY A 3 5.50 -32.24 -89.86
N VAL A 4 6.24 -31.14 -89.96
CA VAL A 4 7.33 -30.80 -89.05
C VAL A 4 6.70 -30.51 -87.68
N GLN A 5 7.16 -31.17 -86.62
CA GLN A 5 7.01 -30.63 -85.27
C GLN A 5 8.38 -30.55 -84.57
N PRO A 6 8.72 -29.37 -84.03
CA PRO A 6 9.96 -29.14 -83.30
C PRO A 6 9.79 -29.67 -81.87
N GLY A 7 10.81 -30.35 -81.36
CA GLY A 7 10.92 -30.65 -79.93
C GLY A 7 11.05 -29.33 -79.16
N ASN A 8 9.92 -28.92 -78.55
CA ASN A 8 9.84 -27.77 -77.67
C ASN A 8 10.86 -27.89 -76.53
N ALA A 9 11.72 -26.88 -76.42
CA ALA A 9 12.52 -26.62 -75.24
C ALA A 9 11.57 -26.41 -74.04
N GLY A 10 11.61 -27.33 -73.08
CA GLY A 10 10.90 -27.21 -71.82
C GLY A 10 11.47 -26.04 -71.00
N VAL A 11 10.89 -24.86 -71.15
CA VAL A 11 10.96 -23.78 -70.16
C VAL A 11 9.95 -24.12 -69.06
N ALA A 12 10.31 -25.05 -68.18
CA ALA A 12 9.51 -25.41 -67.02
C ALA A 12 10.44 -25.71 -65.83
N GLY A 13 11.04 -24.67 -65.26
CA GLY A 13 11.93 -24.85 -64.12
C GLY A 13 12.18 -23.62 -63.25
N ILE A 14 11.69 -22.43 -63.63
CA ILE A 14 12.13 -21.18 -62.97
C ILE A 14 11.10 -20.67 -61.94
N GLY A 15 9.81 -21.03 -62.08
CA GLY A 15 8.74 -20.52 -61.19
C GLY A 15 8.68 -21.17 -59.80
N GLY A 16 8.91 -22.49 -59.70
CA GLY A 16 8.76 -23.23 -58.43
C GLY A 16 9.94 -23.06 -57.46
N ASP A 17 11.16 -22.89 -57.99
CA ASP A 17 12.37 -22.68 -57.18
C ASP A 17 12.42 -21.27 -56.56
N ALA A 18 11.91 -20.27 -57.30
CA ALA A 18 11.80 -18.91 -56.79
C ALA A 18 10.78 -18.82 -55.63
N GLU A 19 9.57 -19.38 -55.78
CA GLU A 19 8.54 -19.33 -54.73
C GLU A 19 8.96 -20.08 -53.46
N GLY A 20 9.65 -21.22 -53.60
CA GLY A 20 10.24 -21.96 -52.47
C GLY A 20 11.32 -21.16 -51.74
N LYS A 21 12.21 -20.47 -52.47
CA LYS A 21 13.24 -19.59 -51.90
C LYS A 21 12.63 -18.40 -51.16
N TYR A 22 11.60 -17.75 -51.71
CA TYR A 22 10.90 -16.64 -51.03
C TYR A 22 10.20 -17.09 -49.75
N ARG A 23 9.57 -18.28 -49.73
CA ARG A 23 8.96 -18.84 -48.51
C ARG A 23 10.00 -19.19 -47.44
N ALA A 24 11.13 -19.77 -47.84
CA ALA A 24 12.23 -20.06 -46.92
C ALA A 24 12.80 -18.77 -46.31
N LEU A 25 13.06 -17.74 -47.12
CA LEU A 25 13.50 -16.41 -46.66
C LEU A 25 12.50 -15.73 -45.74
N ALA A 26 11.20 -15.80 -46.06
CA ALA A 26 10.15 -15.24 -45.21
C ALA A 26 10.05 -15.97 -43.87
N TYR A 27 10.19 -17.30 -43.87
CA TYR A 27 10.21 -18.10 -42.65
C TYR A 27 11.44 -17.79 -41.79
N ASP A 28 12.63 -17.73 -42.38
CA ASP A 28 13.86 -17.37 -41.67
C ASP A 28 13.79 -15.95 -41.07
N THR A 29 13.21 -15.01 -41.81
CA THR A 29 13.00 -13.64 -41.32
C THR A 29 11.99 -13.61 -40.18
N ALA A 30 10.88 -14.36 -40.31
CA ALA A 30 9.87 -14.46 -39.25
C ALA A 30 10.43 -15.12 -37.99
N VAL A 31 11.21 -16.20 -38.11
CA VAL A 31 11.86 -16.87 -36.98
C VAL A 31 12.90 -15.96 -36.35
N SER A 32 13.75 -15.29 -37.14
CA SER A 32 14.78 -14.38 -36.63
C SER A 32 14.18 -13.19 -35.88
N THR A 33 13.08 -12.61 -36.40
CA THR A 33 12.39 -11.50 -35.73
C THR A 33 11.71 -11.95 -34.44
N LEU A 34 11.06 -13.11 -34.44
CA LEU A 34 10.41 -13.67 -33.25
C LEU A 34 11.43 -14.00 -32.14
N LEU A 35 12.59 -14.53 -32.53
CA LEU A 35 13.70 -14.84 -31.61
C LEU A 35 14.33 -13.56 -31.06
N ALA A 36 14.50 -12.52 -31.89
CA ALA A 36 14.96 -11.20 -31.44
C ALA A 36 13.99 -10.54 -30.46
N VAL A 37 12.68 -10.60 -30.72
CA VAL A 37 11.65 -10.09 -29.81
C VAL A 37 11.66 -10.87 -28.50
N ALA A 38 11.75 -12.21 -28.54
CA ALA A 38 11.81 -13.04 -27.35
C ALA A 38 13.04 -12.71 -26.48
N LEU A 39 14.22 -12.62 -27.08
CA LEU A 39 15.46 -12.20 -26.40
C LEU A 39 15.32 -10.82 -25.76
N TYR A 40 14.81 -9.86 -26.52
CA TYR A 40 14.60 -8.49 -26.02
C TYR A 40 13.63 -8.48 -24.82
N VAL A 41 12.52 -9.21 -24.89
CA VAL A 41 11.56 -9.31 -23.78
C VAL A 41 12.22 -9.94 -22.56
N VAL A 42 12.96 -11.04 -22.71
CA VAL A 42 13.66 -11.70 -21.59
C VAL A 42 14.69 -10.77 -20.93
N VAL A 43 15.51 -10.09 -21.73
CA VAL A 43 16.52 -9.15 -21.23
C VAL A 43 15.85 -7.96 -20.54
N LYS A 44 14.81 -7.38 -21.15
CA LYS A 44 14.07 -6.26 -20.58
C LYS A 44 13.40 -6.64 -19.27
N VAL A 45 12.68 -7.77 -19.23
CA VAL A 45 12.01 -8.26 -18.01
C VAL A 45 13.02 -8.56 -16.91
N SER A 46 14.17 -9.13 -17.26
CA SER A 46 15.24 -9.42 -16.30
C SER A 46 15.90 -8.15 -15.75
N LEU A 47 16.18 -7.17 -16.61
CA LEU A 47 16.71 -5.87 -16.21
C LEU A 47 15.71 -5.07 -15.37
N ASP A 48 14.43 -5.05 -15.76
CA ASP A 48 13.37 -4.38 -15.01
C ASP A 48 13.14 -5.06 -13.66
N GLY A 49 13.13 -6.40 -13.63
CA GLY A 49 13.07 -7.18 -12.40
C GLY A 49 14.26 -6.88 -11.48
N PHE A 50 15.48 -6.83 -12.02
CA PHE A 50 16.68 -6.52 -11.25
C PHE A 50 16.71 -5.07 -10.77
N ARG A 51 16.30 -4.10 -11.60
CA ARG A 51 16.20 -2.68 -11.23
C ARG A 51 15.15 -2.47 -10.14
N GLN A 52 13.98 -3.10 -10.26
CA GLN A 52 12.93 -3.03 -9.24
C GLN A 52 13.34 -3.73 -7.93
N TRP A 53 14.09 -4.83 -8.01
CA TRP A 53 14.63 -5.52 -6.85
C TRP A 53 15.74 -4.72 -6.15
N ARG A 54 16.52 -3.94 -6.91
CA ARG A 54 17.55 -3.00 -6.41
C ARG A 54 16.99 -1.69 -5.89
N ALA A 55 15.80 -1.27 -6.32
CA ALA A 55 15.21 0.02 -5.95
C ALA A 55 14.68 -0.04 -4.51
N ARG A 56 15.59 -0.04 -3.55
CA ARG A 56 15.24 0.09 -2.14
C ARG A 56 15.01 1.56 -1.82
N ILE A 57 13.81 1.90 -1.36
CA ILE A 57 13.38 3.28 -1.13
C ILE A 57 13.32 3.64 0.35
N SER A 58 13.39 4.94 0.64
CA SER A 58 13.10 5.54 1.94
C SER A 58 11.60 5.82 2.05
N VAL A 59 10.98 5.38 3.15
CA VAL A 59 9.57 5.62 3.45
C VAL A 59 9.46 6.35 4.78
N LEU A 60 8.68 7.43 4.82
CA LEU A 60 8.29 8.13 6.04
C LEU A 60 6.80 7.89 6.27
N ILE A 61 6.43 7.51 7.49
CA ILE A 61 5.05 7.33 7.91
C ILE A 61 4.78 8.30 9.04
N VAL A 62 3.78 9.14 8.85
CA VAL A 62 3.32 10.13 9.82
C VAL A 62 2.07 9.59 10.49
N GLY A 63 2.12 9.43 11.80
CA GLY A 63 1.09 8.76 12.60
C GLY A 63 1.43 7.30 12.88
N SER A 64 1.45 6.94 14.17
CA SER A 64 1.61 5.59 14.69
C SER A 64 0.26 4.97 15.10
N GLY A 65 -0.84 5.46 14.53
CA GLY A 65 -2.16 4.84 14.62
C GLY A 65 -2.17 3.39 14.09
N PRO A 66 -3.24 2.62 14.30
CA PRO A 66 -3.40 1.28 13.74
C PRO A 66 -3.13 1.24 12.22
N VAL A 67 -3.60 2.25 11.48
CA VAL A 67 -3.39 2.37 10.03
C VAL A 67 -1.92 2.63 9.69
N GLY A 68 -1.29 3.62 10.34
CA GLY A 68 0.11 3.96 10.10
C GLY A 68 1.08 2.82 10.42
N LEU A 69 0.89 2.14 11.55
CA LEU A 69 1.71 0.98 11.92
C LEU A 69 1.47 -0.23 11.02
N THR A 70 0.24 -0.43 10.53
CA THR A 70 -0.03 -1.45 9.52
C THR A 70 0.66 -1.12 8.21
N ALA A 71 0.61 0.15 7.77
CA ALA A 71 1.33 0.60 6.58
C ALA A 71 2.86 0.42 6.72
N ALA A 72 3.39 0.65 7.92
CA ALA A 72 4.79 0.36 8.25
C ALA A 72 5.14 -1.11 8.06
N LEU A 73 4.29 -2.03 8.54
CA LEU A 73 4.49 -3.46 8.38
C LEU A 73 4.41 -3.90 6.91
N VAL A 74 3.46 -3.36 6.16
CA VAL A 74 3.37 -3.57 4.70
C VAL A 74 4.65 -3.09 4.02
N ALA A 75 5.13 -1.90 4.37
CA ALA A 75 6.35 -1.31 3.82
C ALA A 75 7.56 -2.21 4.08
N VAL A 76 7.76 -2.67 5.32
CA VAL A 76 8.85 -3.60 5.68
C VAL A 76 8.72 -4.93 4.93
N ARG A 77 7.51 -5.49 4.84
CA ARG A 77 7.28 -6.80 4.22
C ARG A 77 7.39 -6.77 2.69
N SER A 78 7.23 -5.60 2.07
CA SER A 78 7.36 -5.44 0.61
C SER A 78 8.74 -5.81 0.07
N GLY A 79 9.78 -5.81 0.91
CA GLY A 79 11.18 -6.02 0.50
C GLY A 79 11.77 -4.89 -0.35
N LYS A 80 11.00 -3.85 -0.64
CA LYS A 80 11.39 -2.68 -1.46
C LYS A 80 11.82 -1.48 -0.62
N VAL A 81 11.78 -1.58 0.71
CA VAL A 81 12.09 -0.47 1.62
C VAL A 81 13.47 -0.67 2.23
N LEU A 82 14.37 0.30 2.02
CA LEU A 82 15.70 0.32 2.65
C LEU A 82 15.61 0.88 4.06
N LYS A 83 14.85 1.96 4.18
CA LYS A 83 14.76 2.81 5.36
C LYS A 83 13.32 3.17 5.60
N LEU A 84 12.85 2.92 6.81
CA LEU A 84 11.51 3.25 7.26
C LEU A 84 11.64 4.17 8.47
N THR A 85 11.01 5.34 8.39
CA THR A 85 10.85 6.23 9.53
C THR A 85 9.37 6.29 9.90
N VAL A 86 9.02 5.99 11.15
CA VAL A 86 7.68 6.19 11.71
C VAL A 86 7.74 7.37 12.67
N LEU A 87 6.88 8.35 12.47
CA LEU A 87 6.83 9.61 13.21
C LEU A 87 5.46 9.74 13.88
N ASP A 88 5.41 10.06 15.17
CA ASP A 88 4.15 10.41 15.84
C ASP A 88 4.40 11.52 16.88
N GLU A 89 3.47 12.46 16.98
CA GLU A 89 3.48 13.52 17.99
C GLU A 89 3.31 12.96 19.41
N ARG A 90 2.64 11.82 19.56
CA ARG A 90 2.38 11.19 20.85
C ARG A 90 3.58 10.37 21.31
N TYR A 91 3.83 10.39 22.61
CA TYR A 91 4.79 9.50 23.27
C TYR A 91 4.26 8.07 23.37
N ARG A 92 5.16 7.09 23.53
CA ARG A 92 4.80 5.66 23.68
C ARG A 92 3.83 5.40 24.83
N SER A 93 4.01 6.07 25.96
CA SER A 93 3.09 5.98 27.11
C SER A 93 1.68 6.46 26.75
N ALA A 94 1.57 7.53 25.96
CA ALA A 94 0.29 8.08 25.53
C ALA A 94 -0.44 7.21 24.49
N LEU A 95 0.29 6.39 23.72
CA LEU A 95 -0.28 5.34 22.86
C LEU A 95 -0.91 4.22 23.70
N LEU A 96 -0.19 3.74 24.71
CA LEU A 96 -0.57 2.61 25.56
C LEU A 96 -1.78 2.91 26.44
N CYS A 97 -1.85 4.10 27.02
CA CYS A 97 -2.91 4.49 27.97
C CYS A 97 -4.28 4.77 27.31
N ARG A 98 -4.48 4.36 26.06
CA ARG A 98 -5.73 4.60 25.34
C ARG A 98 -6.80 3.56 25.71
N PRO A 99 -7.95 3.99 26.28
CA PRO A 99 -9.01 3.08 26.68
C PRO A 99 -9.84 2.54 25.51
N GLN A 100 -9.69 3.12 24.30
CA GLN A 100 -10.48 2.71 23.15
C GLN A 100 -10.17 1.25 22.76
N GLN A 101 -11.22 0.48 22.49
CA GLN A 101 -11.10 -0.86 21.94
C GLN A 101 -11.23 -0.83 20.42
N ILE A 102 -10.55 -1.76 19.76
CA ILE A 102 -10.65 -2.03 18.34
C ILE A 102 -11.19 -3.43 18.14
N ALA A 103 -12.10 -3.58 17.18
CA ALA A 103 -12.58 -4.86 16.69
C ALA A 103 -12.04 -5.06 15.27
N LEU A 104 -11.30 -6.12 15.06
CA LEU A 104 -10.76 -6.52 13.77
C LEU A 104 -11.68 -7.58 13.19
N ASP A 105 -12.27 -7.28 12.03
CA ASP A 105 -13.09 -8.21 11.29
C ASP A 105 -12.23 -9.33 10.67
N PRO A 106 -12.83 -10.49 10.29
CA PRO A 106 -12.10 -11.62 9.75
C PRO A 106 -11.20 -11.29 8.55
N ARG A 107 -11.59 -10.31 7.70
CA ARG A 107 -10.77 -9.90 6.55
C ARG A 107 -9.52 -9.15 7.01
N SER A 108 -9.67 -8.23 7.96
CA SER A 108 -8.53 -7.51 8.56
C SER A 108 -7.60 -8.46 9.29
N VAL A 109 -8.14 -9.43 10.03
CA VAL A 109 -7.36 -10.49 10.70
C VAL A 109 -6.55 -11.30 9.67
N LYS A 110 -7.19 -11.81 8.61
CA LYS A 110 -6.50 -12.58 7.57
C LYS A 110 -5.39 -11.77 6.89
N PHE A 111 -5.63 -10.48 6.65
CA PHE A 111 -4.62 -9.58 6.09
C PHE A 111 -3.42 -9.40 7.04
N LEU A 112 -3.68 -9.14 8.33
CA LEU A 112 -2.64 -8.92 9.34
C LEU A 112 -1.84 -10.19 9.65
N LEU A 113 -2.48 -11.37 9.67
CA LEU A 113 -1.79 -12.67 9.70
C LEU A 113 -0.82 -12.79 8.52
N GLY A 114 -1.28 -12.39 7.32
CA GLY A 114 -0.47 -12.29 6.12
C GLY A 114 0.70 -11.30 6.23
N LEU A 115 0.70 -10.38 7.22
CA LEU A 115 1.82 -9.49 7.53
C LEU A 115 2.74 -10.03 8.63
N GLY A 116 2.35 -11.11 9.31
CA GLY A 116 3.10 -11.72 10.41
C GLY A 116 2.70 -11.20 11.78
N VAL A 117 1.50 -10.64 11.91
CA VAL A 117 0.87 -10.34 13.21
C VAL A 117 0.38 -11.67 13.79
N ASP A 118 0.85 -12.01 14.98
CA ASP A 118 0.40 -13.19 15.72
C ASP A 118 -0.62 -12.76 16.78
N PHE A 119 -1.88 -13.08 16.50
CA PHE A 119 -3.01 -12.74 17.37
C PHE A 119 -3.10 -13.62 18.62
N ASP A 120 -2.44 -14.79 18.62
CA ASP A 120 -2.45 -15.69 19.78
C ASP A 120 -1.49 -15.20 20.87
N ASN A 121 -0.48 -14.42 20.49
CA ASN A 121 0.48 -13.78 21.41
C ASN A 121 0.11 -12.33 21.76
N MET A 122 -1.09 -11.88 21.40
CA MET A 122 -1.57 -10.52 21.67
C MET A 122 -2.74 -10.56 22.65
N GLU A 123 -2.72 -9.68 23.65
CA GLU A 123 -3.84 -9.55 24.59
C GLU A 123 -5.12 -9.12 23.84
N GLY A 124 -6.16 -9.95 23.92
CA GLY A 124 -7.43 -9.72 23.27
C GLY A 124 -8.37 -10.90 23.43
N CYS A 125 -9.54 -10.82 22.80
CA CYS A 125 -10.50 -11.91 22.78
C CYS A 125 -11.06 -12.15 21.37
N TRP A 126 -11.35 -13.42 21.10
CA TRP A 126 -12.03 -13.84 19.89
C TRP A 126 -13.52 -13.97 20.14
N ASN A 127 -14.34 -13.38 19.28
CA ASN A 127 -15.79 -13.58 19.29
C ASN A 127 -16.34 -13.49 17.86
N ASN A 128 -17.08 -14.51 17.42
CA ASN A 128 -17.68 -14.59 16.08
C ASN A 128 -16.69 -14.28 14.93
N GLY A 129 -15.46 -14.83 15.02
CA GLY A 129 -14.39 -14.61 14.04
C GLY A 129 -13.78 -13.21 14.05
N HIS A 130 -14.24 -12.31 14.92
CA HIS A 130 -13.64 -11.01 15.14
C HIS A 130 -12.65 -11.09 16.30
N PHE A 131 -11.56 -10.33 16.20
CA PHE A 131 -10.60 -10.16 17.29
C PHE A 131 -10.77 -8.79 17.93
N PHE A 132 -10.97 -8.76 19.24
CA PHE A 132 -11.15 -7.54 20.02
C PHE A 132 -9.94 -7.32 20.91
N THR A 133 -9.41 -6.10 20.90
CA THR A 133 -8.29 -5.72 21.78
C THR A 133 -8.34 -4.23 22.10
N ARG A 134 -7.54 -3.78 23.05
CA ARG A 134 -7.32 -2.35 23.30
C ARG A 134 -6.43 -1.78 22.20
N ILE A 135 -6.73 -0.57 21.75
CA ILE A 135 -5.95 0.07 20.68
C ILE A 135 -4.48 0.23 21.06
N GLY A 136 -4.19 0.56 22.33
CA GLY A 136 -2.82 0.71 22.82
C GLY A 136 -2.04 -0.60 22.78
N VAL A 137 -2.67 -1.72 23.16
CA VAL A 137 -2.08 -3.06 23.07
C VAL A 137 -1.75 -3.40 21.62
N PHE A 138 -2.72 -3.19 20.71
CA PHE A 138 -2.51 -3.44 19.29
C PHE A 138 -1.36 -2.60 18.72
N GLN A 139 -1.33 -1.30 18.99
CA GLN A 139 -0.28 -0.40 18.51
C GLN A 139 1.10 -0.78 19.05
N GLU A 140 1.21 -1.09 20.34
CA GLU A 140 2.46 -1.53 20.96
C GLU A 140 2.94 -2.86 20.36
N TYR A 141 2.02 -3.80 20.14
CA TYR A 141 2.35 -5.06 19.51
C TYR A 141 2.92 -4.87 18.10
N LEU A 142 2.30 -4.05 17.26
CA LEU A 142 2.85 -3.75 15.92
C LEU A 142 4.20 -3.02 15.98
N LEU A 143 4.38 -2.09 16.93
CA LEU A 143 5.67 -1.43 17.18
C LEU A 143 6.75 -2.45 17.53
N SER A 144 6.45 -3.42 18.40
CA SER A 144 7.40 -4.47 18.77
C SER A 144 7.85 -5.31 17.56
N ILE A 145 6.92 -5.63 16.65
CA ILE A 145 7.26 -6.34 15.40
C ILE A 145 8.19 -5.49 14.55
N LEU A 146 7.89 -4.19 14.38
CA LEU A 146 8.73 -3.28 13.60
C LEU A 146 10.14 -3.16 14.20
N GLU A 147 10.26 -3.09 15.52
CA GLU A 147 11.53 -3.04 16.24
C GLU A 147 12.34 -4.33 16.04
N GLN A 148 11.70 -5.51 16.05
CA GLN A 148 12.36 -6.78 15.75
C GLN A 148 12.87 -6.86 14.30
N LYS A 149 12.24 -6.16 13.36
CA LYS A 149 12.66 -6.12 11.94
C LYS A 149 13.84 -5.18 11.64
N LYS A 150 14.35 -4.44 12.64
CA LYS A 150 15.51 -3.53 12.51
C LYS A 150 16.77 -4.17 11.93
N GLN A 151 16.94 -5.49 12.06
CA GLN A 151 18.09 -6.20 11.51
C GLN A 151 18.08 -6.30 9.97
N ARG A 152 16.90 -6.18 9.32
CA ARG A 152 16.75 -6.33 7.86
C ARG A 152 16.52 -5.01 7.14
N VAL A 153 15.89 -4.04 7.82
CA VAL A 153 15.53 -2.72 7.29
C VAL A 153 15.94 -1.68 8.34
N GLU A 154 16.47 -0.54 7.92
CA GLU A 154 16.75 0.57 8.83
C GLU A 154 15.40 1.17 9.32
N VAL A 155 14.89 0.66 10.44
CA VAL A 155 13.63 1.13 11.03
C VAL A 155 13.93 2.13 12.14
N LYS A 156 13.49 3.38 11.96
CA LYS A 156 13.57 4.47 12.94
C LYS A 156 12.18 4.84 13.41
N VAL A 157 11.90 4.68 14.70
CA VAL A 157 10.64 5.09 15.32
C VAL A 157 10.90 6.35 16.16
N GLN A 158 10.20 7.43 15.84
CA GLN A 158 10.32 8.74 16.48
C GLN A 158 8.95 9.15 17.05
N LEU A 159 8.71 8.73 18.29
CA LEU A 159 7.53 9.12 19.07
C LEU A 159 7.80 10.44 19.80
N GLY A 160 6.77 11.23 20.08
CA GLY A 160 6.91 12.55 20.69
C GLY A 160 7.42 13.63 19.72
N THR A 161 7.42 13.37 18.41
CA THR A 161 7.92 14.30 17.40
C THR A 161 6.81 14.65 16.42
N LYS A 162 6.42 15.93 16.37
CA LYS A 162 5.41 16.43 15.45
C LYS A 162 5.97 16.52 14.03
N PHE A 163 5.15 16.16 13.05
CA PHE A 163 5.45 16.43 11.65
C PHE A 163 5.23 17.93 11.37
N SER A 164 6.30 18.64 11.01
CA SER A 164 6.26 20.07 10.72
C SER A 164 7.20 20.43 9.57
N GLU A 165 7.08 21.65 9.04
CA GLU A 165 8.01 22.14 8.01
C GLU A 165 9.45 22.15 8.51
N GLU A 166 9.68 22.50 9.77
CA GLU A 166 11.01 22.50 10.38
C GLU A 166 11.59 21.09 10.43
N TYR A 167 10.76 20.08 10.71
CA TYR A 167 11.19 18.69 10.66
C TYR A 167 11.67 18.32 9.24
N LEU A 168 10.89 18.67 8.22
CA LEU A 168 11.25 18.41 6.81
C LEU A 168 12.54 19.14 6.41
N ARG A 169 12.70 20.41 6.77
CA ARG A 169 13.91 21.20 6.46
C ARG A 169 15.18 20.62 7.08
N ARG A 170 15.07 19.85 8.16
CA ARG A 170 16.20 19.17 8.81
C ARG A 170 16.63 17.89 8.09
N ILE A 171 15.82 17.34 7.19
CA ILE A 171 16.14 16.11 6.46
C ILE A 171 17.09 16.48 5.30
N PRO A 172 18.33 15.96 5.28
CA PRO A 172 19.21 16.14 4.13
C PRO A 172 18.57 15.62 2.85
N HIS A 173 18.76 16.31 1.73
CA HIS A 173 18.23 15.90 0.42
C HIS A 173 18.59 14.46 0.04
N SER A 174 19.78 13.98 0.40
CA SER A 174 20.23 12.60 0.16
C SER A 174 19.41 11.54 0.92
N SER A 175 18.69 11.94 1.96
CA SER A 175 17.90 11.07 2.83
C SER A 175 16.40 11.35 2.76
N TRP A 176 15.98 12.19 1.81
CA TRP A 176 14.57 12.53 1.63
C TRP A 176 13.74 11.27 1.40
N PRO A 177 12.59 11.11 2.08
CA PRO A 177 11.71 9.98 1.84
C PRO A 177 11.18 10.01 0.40
N ARG A 178 11.29 8.90 -0.32
CA ARG A 178 10.67 8.80 -1.66
C ARG A 178 9.16 8.62 -1.56
N VAL A 179 8.67 8.08 -0.44
CA VAL A 179 7.25 7.91 -0.14
C VAL A 179 6.96 8.45 1.25
N ILE A 180 5.95 9.30 1.36
CA ILE A 180 5.41 9.77 2.64
C ILE A 180 3.98 9.22 2.74
N VAL A 181 3.68 8.50 3.82
CA VAL A 181 2.34 8.03 4.13
C VAL A 181 1.83 8.85 5.31
N VAL A 182 0.76 9.60 5.11
CA VAL A 182 0.12 10.40 6.16
C VAL A 182 -1.05 9.61 6.73
N ALA A 183 -0.97 9.28 8.02
CA ALA A 183 -1.89 8.45 8.78
C ALA A 183 -2.05 8.97 10.23
N ASP A 184 -2.05 10.30 10.39
CA ASP A 184 -2.18 11.02 11.66
C ASP A 184 -3.64 11.20 12.12
N GLY A 185 -4.61 10.79 11.29
CA GLY A 185 -6.03 10.67 11.64
C GLY A 185 -6.87 11.88 11.21
N SER A 186 -8.15 11.89 11.60
CA SER A 186 -9.14 12.87 11.15
C SER A 186 -8.89 14.31 11.65
N CYS A 187 -8.08 14.47 12.69
CA CYS A 187 -7.65 15.77 13.21
C CYS A 187 -6.18 16.06 12.88
N GLY A 188 -5.64 15.36 11.87
CA GLY A 188 -4.27 15.48 11.44
C GLY A 188 -4.08 16.64 10.47
N ASP A 189 -3.15 17.54 10.78
CA ASP A 189 -2.82 18.68 9.91
C ASP A 189 -1.61 18.41 9.02
N SER A 190 -1.06 17.18 9.01
CA SER A 190 0.20 16.88 8.29
C SER A 190 0.09 17.06 6.77
N CYS A 191 -1.11 16.95 6.19
CA CYS A 191 -1.34 17.26 4.77
C CYS A 191 -1.09 18.75 4.46
N SER A 192 -1.43 19.65 5.38
CA SER A 192 -1.21 21.10 5.20
C SER A 192 0.28 21.44 5.17
N VAL A 193 1.11 20.73 5.96
CA VAL A 193 2.58 20.86 5.96
C VAL A 193 3.18 20.48 4.59
N LEU A 194 2.51 19.62 3.84
CA LEU A 194 2.89 19.25 2.47
C LEU A 194 2.29 20.17 1.40
N GLY A 195 1.57 21.23 1.80
CA GLY A 195 0.88 22.14 0.88
C GLY A 195 -0.35 21.53 0.21
N ILE A 196 -0.91 20.45 0.77
CA ILE A 196 -2.08 19.76 0.23
C ILE A 196 -3.32 20.31 0.93
N SER A 197 -4.27 20.87 0.19
CA SER A 197 -5.52 21.37 0.80
C SER A 197 -6.50 20.23 1.11
N SER A 198 -7.40 20.49 2.08
CA SER A 198 -8.45 19.59 2.53
C SER A 198 -9.56 19.35 1.50
N ASP A 199 -9.64 20.17 0.45
CA ASP A 199 -10.81 20.26 -0.43
C ASP A 199 -10.69 19.37 -1.68
N TYR A 200 -9.61 18.62 -1.84
CA TYR A 200 -9.37 17.81 -3.03
C TYR A 200 -9.92 16.38 -2.92
N SER A 201 -10.75 15.99 -3.89
CA SER A 201 -11.19 14.60 -4.08
C SER A 201 -10.03 13.72 -4.57
N VAL A 202 -9.90 12.54 -3.97
CA VAL A 202 -8.76 11.63 -4.14
C VAL A 202 -9.11 10.46 -5.07
N GLU A 203 -8.32 10.27 -6.13
CA GLU A 203 -8.47 9.16 -7.09
C GLU A 203 -7.32 8.13 -7.00
N SER A 204 -7.64 6.88 -7.34
CA SER A 204 -6.71 5.75 -7.36
C SER A 204 -5.76 5.83 -8.56
N CYS A 205 -4.57 6.40 -8.38
CA CYS A 205 -3.58 6.46 -9.45
C CYS A 205 -2.63 5.25 -9.42
N HIS A 206 -2.60 4.50 -10.51
CA HIS A 206 -1.61 3.45 -10.82
C HIS A 206 -0.20 4.06 -11.05
N ALA A 207 0.43 4.52 -9.97
CA ALA A 207 1.84 4.88 -9.76
C ALA A 207 2.39 6.27 -10.17
N TYR A 208 3.35 6.70 -9.33
CA TYR A 208 4.18 7.92 -9.25
C TYR A 208 3.46 9.26 -9.05
N GLY A 209 3.47 9.73 -7.79
CA GLY A 209 2.89 11.02 -7.37
C GLY A 209 1.45 10.95 -6.86
N ALA A 210 0.99 9.79 -6.39
CA ALA A 210 -0.36 9.62 -5.89
C ALA A 210 -0.44 9.95 -4.39
N ASN A 211 -1.29 10.93 -4.04
CA ASN A 211 -1.77 11.10 -2.67
C ASN A 211 -2.99 10.19 -2.49
N ALA A 212 -3.04 9.40 -1.43
CA ALA A 212 -4.14 8.49 -1.15
C ALA A 212 -4.58 8.69 0.31
N THR A 213 -5.70 9.39 0.51
CA THR A 213 -6.42 9.40 1.79
C THR A 213 -7.57 8.39 1.70
N ILE A 214 -7.63 7.47 2.65
CA ILE A 214 -8.74 6.51 2.76
C ILE A 214 -9.65 7.03 3.87
N GLU A 215 -10.69 7.76 3.50
CA GLU A 215 -11.84 7.95 4.38
C GLU A 215 -12.80 6.77 4.21
N ARG A 216 -12.97 5.97 5.27
CA ARG A 216 -14.04 4.98 5.32
C ARG A 216 -15.27 5.65 5.92
N LEU A 217 -16.14 6.18 5.07
CA LEU A 217 -17.44 6.73 5.47
C LEU A 217 -18.32 5.70 6.23
N ASP A 218 -18.10 4.40 5.98
CA ASP A 218 -18.91 3.32 6.56
C ASP A 218 -18.37 2.73 7.87
N GLN A 219 -17.16 3.10 8.33
CA GLN A 219 -16.73 2.77 9.68
C GLN A 219 -17.24 3.86 10.61
N ARG A 220 -18.50 3.72 11.07
CA ARG A 220 -18.89 4.30 12.36
C ARG A 220 -17.76 3.96 13.34
N GLN A 221 -17.02 4.97 13.78
CA GLN A 221 -16.37 4.89 15.07
C GLN A 221 -17.51 4.52 16.02
N LYS A 222 -17.58 3.26 16.44
CA LYS A 222 -18.33 2.90 17.64
C LYS A 222 -17.54 3.52 18.78
N CYS A 223 -17.61 4.85 18.89
CA CYS A 223 -17.61 5.49 20.19
C CYS A 223 -18.59 4.65 21.01
N LEU A 224 -18.09 4.10 22.11
CA LEU A 224 -18.91 3.62 23.22
C LEU A 224 -19.66 4.83 23.79
N ALA A 225 -20.60 5.38 23.02
CA ALA A 225 -21.74 6.15 23.46
C ALA A 225 -22.94 5.19 23.64
N PHE A 226 -22.64 3.95 24.05
CA PHE A 226 -23.60 3.00 24.59
C PHE A 226 -23.33 2.84 26.09
N SER A 227 -23.31 3.96 26.78
CA SER A 227 -23.65 4.07 28.20
C SER A 227 -23.99 5.53 28.44
N LYS A 228 -25.12 5.78 29.11
CA LYS A 228 -25.67 7.10 29.48
C LYS A 228 -26.65 7.76 28.49
N TRP A 229 -27.62 7.00 27.96
CA TRP A 229 -28.92 7.59 27.59
C TRP A 229 -30.14 6.73 28.01
N GLU A 230 -29.94 5.56 28.61
CA GLU A 230 -31.04 4.64 28.99
C GLU A 230 -31.20 4.45 30.51
N LEU A 231 -30.59 5.30 31.34
CA LEU A 231 -30.73 5.26 32.82
C LEU A 231 -31.20 6.57 33.45
N ILE A 232 -31.73 7.49 32.63
CA ILE A 232 -32.45 8.69 33.09
C ILE A 232 -33.77 8.76 32.32
N ARG A 233 -34.65 7.78 32.55
CA ARG A 233 -36.06 7.88 32.11
C ARG A 233 -37.06 7.26 33.09
N HIS A 234 -36.63 6.97 34.31
CA HIS A 234 -37.51 6.65 35.43
C HIS A 234 -36.99 7.31 36.71
N SER A 235 -37.18 8.62 36.82
CA SER A 235 -37.59 9.26 38.07
C SER A 235 -38.11 10.66 37.74
N ASP A 236 -39.38 10.85 38.08
CA ASP A 236 -40.04 12.12 38.40
C ASP A 236 -40.39 13.10 37.27
N HIS A 237 -41.62 12.93 36.81
CA HIS A 237 -42.56 14.03 36.61
C HIS A 237 -42.47 15.03 37.79
N THR A 238 -42.18 16.31 37.54
CA THR A 238 -43.16 17.40 37.64
C THR A 238 -42.52 18.80 37.52
N GLN A 239 -43.12 19.57 36.62
CA GLN A 239 -43.34 21.03 36.67
C GLN A 239 -42.15 22.01 36.59
N THR A 240 -42.01 22.63 35.43
CA THR A 240 -41.72 24.08 35.33
C THR A 240 -42.88 24.74 34.58
N SER A 241 -43.69 25.52 35.31
CA SER A 241 -44.52 26.57 34.72
C SER A 241 -44.45 27.79 35.62
N SER A 242 -43.76 28.83 35.15
CA SER A 242 -44.18 30.23 35.25
C SER A 242 -43.07 31.12 34.68
N TYR A 243 -43.31 31.57 33.45
CA TYR A 243 -42.83 32.88 33.03
C TYR A 243 -43.61 33.92 33.84
N GLY A 244 -42.91 34.95 34.30
CA GLY A 244 -43.51 36.07 35.02
C GLY A 244 -44.42 36.92 34.12
N ARG A 245 -45.41 37.50 34.80
CA ARG A 245 -46.48 38.41 34.36
C ARG A 245 -47.70 37.78 33.69
#